data_AF-A0A2H1YKH9-F1
#
_entry.id   AF-A0A2H1YKH9-F1
#
_cell.length_a   1.000
_cell.length_b   1.000
_cell.length_c   1.000
_cell.angle_alpha   90.00
_cell.angle_beta   90.00
_cell.angle_gamma   90.00
#
_symmetry.space_group_name_H-M   'P 1'
#
loop_
_entity.id
_entity.type
_entity.pdbx_description
1 polymer ?
#
loop_
_entity_poly.entity_id
_entity_poly.type
_entity_poly.pdbx_seq_one_letter_code
_entity_poly.pdbx_strand_id
1 'polypeptide(L)'
;MARVDTNIILRAFGLLESEIKLNSNLNLQDINIHLENILRDILNIIYSDREFINLNTEEVNYASIDLGDNINDIAFQVTSTTTTKKVKETISKYKDEYNFKKVIMLYGVIKKPKRTTNFETEINGRFKLEEWDFSKLIEKIVNCKSDEVNKIKEILINEVMPPLLSENLKKEDNSATKDWGNLEQKDLRNFKDKLQDVNLNIREARIEMYCRETISGKVELSNYSDRTISAMKYRVFEICQNELLDFCDENKKTELTPKDINNLITKYTEEAYKVIEERAKDYSYPFKNKETLKKIVLALIDECYISFDEKGIYI
;
A
#
# COMPACT_ATOMS: atom_id res chain seq x y z
N MET A 1 -13.70 7.15 -5.81
CA MET A 1 -12.29 7.15 -6.26
C MET A 1 -11.70 8.54 -6.28
N ALA A 2 -12.14 9.47 -7.15
CA ALA A 2 -11.53 10.82 -7.28
C ALA A 2 -11.27 11.59 -5.96
N ARG A 3 -12.21 11.56 -5.01
CA ARG A 3 -12.07 12.25 -3.71
C ARG A 3 -11.03 11.61 -2.76
N VAL A 4 -10.74 10.32 -2.92
CA VAL A 4 -9.73 9.60 -2.13
C VAL A 4 -8.33 9.94 -2.63
N ASP A 5 -8.13 9.98 -3.94
CA ASP A 5 -6.84 10.31 -4.55
C ASP A 5 -6.41 11.75 -4.22
N THR A 6 -7.33 12.72 -4.26
CA THR A 6 -7.04 14.11 -3.85
C THR A 6 -6.63 14.22 -2.38
N ASN A 7 -7.21 13.42 -1.48
CA ASN A 7 -6.85 13.45 -0.07
C ASN A 7 -5.43 12.94 0.18
N ILE A 8 -4.99 11.91 -0.55
CA ILE A 8 -3.63 11.37 -0.45
C ILE A 8 -2.62 12.42 -0.91
N ILE A 9 -2.87 13.06 -2.05
CA ILE A 9 -2.03 14.13 -2.60
C ILE A 9 -1.92 15.29 -1.59
N LEU A 10 -3.05 15.74 -1.03
CA LEU A 10 -3.07 16.80 -0.02
C LEU A 10 -2.23 16.46 1.22
N ARG A 11 -2.32 15.22 1.71
CA ARG A 11 -1.53 14.74 2.85
C ARG A 11 -0.04 14.72 2.54
N ALA A 12 0.34 14.20 1.37
CA ALA A 12 1.74 14.15 0.94
C ALA A 12 2.34 15.56 0.87
N PHE A 13 1.68 16.52 0.20
CA PHE A 13 2.19 17.90 0.15
C PHE A 13 2.28 18.56 1.54
N GLY A 14 1.39 18.23 2.47
CA GLY A 14 1.49 18.69 3.86
C GLY A 14 2.71 18.11 4.60
N LEU A 15 3.03 16.84 4.34
CA LEU A 15 4.23 16.19 4.88
C LEU A 15 5.51 16.78 4.28
N LEU A 16 5.58 16.93 2.94
CA LEU A 16 6.68 17.61 2.25
C LEU A 16 6.96 18.99 2.85
N GLU A 17 5.93 19.84 3.01
CA GLU A 17 6.12 21.16 3.61
C GLU A 17 6.69 21.07 5.04
N SER A 18 6.25 20.09 5.82
CA SER A 18 6.72 19.89 7.19
C SER A 18 8.18 19.45 7.22
N GLU A 19 8.57 18.51 6.35
CA GLU A 19 9.95 18.04 6.19
C GLU A 19 10.88 19.16 5.72
N ILE A 20 10.45 19.98 4.76
CA ILE A 20 11.21 21.15 4.30
C ILE A 20 11.47 22.11 5.46
N LYS A 21 10.46 22.40 6.29
CA LYS A 21 10.59 23.29 7.45
C LYS A 21 11.54 22.72 8.51
N LEU A 22 11.45 21.43 8.79
CA LEU A 22 12.32 20.75 9.76
C LEU A 22 13.77 20.69 9.27
N ASN A 23 14.00 20.29 8.02
CA ASN A 23 15.35 20.20 7.45
C ASN A 23 16.03 21.55 7.29
N SER A 24 15.27 22.62 6.99
CA SER A 24 15.80 23.99 6.96
C SER A 24 16.36 24.42 8.32
N ASN A 25 15.77 23.97 9.43
CA ASN A 25 16.29 24.22 10.78
C ASN A 25 17.56 23.41 11.09
N LEU A 26 17.76 22.29 10.40
CA LEU A 26 18.89 21.37 10.59
C LEU A 26 20.04 21.61 9.60
N ASN A 27 19.91 22.57 8.67
CA ASN A 27 20.88 22.89 7.60
C ASN A 27 21.22 21.69 6.68
N LEU A 28 20.31 20.73 6.51
CA LEU A 28 20.51 19.59 5.62
C LEU A 28 20.17 19.99 4.18
N GLN A 29 21.17 19.99 3.28
CA GLN A 29 21.00 20.41 1.89
C GLN A 29 20.29 19.37 1.01
N ASP A 30 20.30 18.10 1.43
CA ASP A 30 19.76 16.97 0.66
C ASP A 30 18.26 17.10 0.37
N ILE A 31 17.51 17.81 1.23
CA ILE A 31 16.06 18.00 1.05
C ILE A 31 15.72 18.86 -0.18
N ASN A 32 16.57 19.82 -0.55
CA ASN A 32 16.29 20.70 -1.69
C ASN A 32 16.45 19.92 -3.01
N ILE A 33 17.50 19.12 -3.12
CA ILE A 33 17.75 18.24 -4.27
C ILE A 33 16.62 17.21 -4.38
N HIS A 34 16.21 16.61 -3.25
CA HIS A 34 15.08 15.67 -3.23
C HIS A 34 13.78 16.33 -3.71
N LEU A 35 13.49 17.54 -3.22
CA LEU A 35 12.32 18.30 -3.63
C LEU A 35 12.32 18.64 -5.12
N GLU A 36 13.47 19.05 -5.66
CA GLU A 36 13.64 19.30 -7.10
C GLU A 36 13.31 18.05 -7.92
N ASN A 37 13.81 16.88 -7.52
CA ASN A 37 13.54 15.61 -8.21
C ASN A 37 12.06 15.23 -8.18
N ILE A 38 11.41 15.28 -7.00
CA ILE A 38 9.98 14.98 -6.87
C ILE A 38 9.17 15.92 -7.77
N LEU A 39 9.45 17.22 -7.70
CA LEU A 39 8.70 18.21 -8.46
C LEU A 39 8.95 18.09 -9.96
N ARG A 40 10.16 17.76 -10.40
CA ARG A 40 10.47 17.44 -11.81
C ARG A 40 9.58 16.32 -12.32
N ASP A 41 9.51 15.21 -11.58
CA ASP A 41 8.77 14.03 -12.03
C ASP A 41 7.26 14.30 -12.08
N ILE A 42 6.74 15.08 -11.13
CA ILE A 42 5.34 15.56 -11.14
C ILE A 42 5.09 16.50 -12.34
N LEU A 43 5.99 17.44 -12.60
CA LEU A 43 5.86 18.40 -13.71
C LEU A 43 5.89 17.69 -15.08
N ASN A 44 6.71 16.66 -15.24
CA ASN A 44 6.74 15.81 -16.43
C ASN A 44 5.43 15.08 -16.70
N ILE A 45 4.64 14.81 -15.65
CA ILE A 45 3.31 14.23 -15.81
C ILE A 45 2.27 15.32 -16.14
N ILE A 46 2.34 16.47 -15.48
CA ILE A 46 1.42 17.60 -15.72
C ILE A 46 1.56 18.14 -17.15
N TYR A 47 2.79 18.19 -17.66
CA TYR A 47 3.14 18.70 -18.99
C TYR A 47 3.66 17.57 -19.87
N SER A 48 2.75 16.69 -20.28
CA SER A 48 3.08 15.51 -21.09
C SER A 48 3.60 15.82 -22.52
N ASP A 49 3.62 17.10 -22.92
CA ASP A 49 4.13 17.59 -24.21
C ASP A 49 5.62 17.99 -24.19
N ARG A 50 6.29 17.90 -23.03
CA ARG A 50 7.68 18.33 -22.83
C ARG A 50 8.37 17.52 -21.74
N GLU A 51 9.68 17.70 -21.62
CA GLU A 51 10.49 17.05 -20.60
C GLU A 51 11.28 18.09 -19.81
N PHE A 52 11.06 18.12 -18.51
CA PHE A 52 11.80 18.87 -17.51
C PHE A 52 12.97 18.06 -16.99
N ILE A 53 14.15 18.68 -17.00
CA ILE A 53 15.39 18.14 -16.45
C ILE A 53 15.94 19.07 -15.36
N ASN A 54 16.81 18.54 -14.50
CA ASN A 54 17.55 19.39 -13.57
C ASN A 54 18.70 20.07 -14.32
N LEU A 55 18.69 21.40 -14.35
CA LEU A 55 19.68 22.16 -15.10
C LEU A 55 21.05 22.18 -14.42
N ASN A 56 21.09 21.96 -13.10
CA ASN A 56 22.35 21.88 -12.35
C ASN A 56 23.13 20.58 -12.63
N THR A 57 22.48 19.53 -13.17
CA THR A 57 23.12 18.25 -13.49
C THR A 57 23.71 18.18 -14.90
N GLU A 58 23.22 18.99 -15.84
CA GLU A 58 23.69 18.98 -17.24
C GLU A 58 24.74 20.06 -17.53
N GLU A 59 24.64 21.24 -16.93
CA GLU A 59 25.70 22.25 -16.96
C GLU A 59 25.75 23.03 -15.64
N VAL A 60 26.96 23.24 -15.10
CA VAL A 60 27.20 24.04 -13.86
C VAL A 60 26.80 25.54 -14.02
N ASN A 61 26.23 25.92 -15.17
CA ASN A 61 26.08 27.30 -15.61
C ASN A 61 24.69 27.90 -15.39
N TYR A 62 23.66 27.13 -15.03
CA TYR A 62 22.29 27.63 -14.81
C TYR A 62 22.11 28.19 -13.39
N ALA A 63 22.75 29.34 -13.14
CA ALA A 63 22.55 30.07 -11.91
C ALA A 63 21.07 30.46 -11.76
N SER A 64 20.48 30.13 -10.61
CA SER A 64 19.13 30.52 -10.15
C SER A 64 17.92 29.93 -10.87
N ILE A 65 18.10 28.84 -11.63
CA ILE A 65 17.02 28.03 -12.16
C ILE A 65 17.36 26.57 -11.90
N ASP A 66 16.41 25.80 -11.38
CA ASP A 66 16.67 24.42 -10.98
C ASP A 66 16.17 23.44 -12.05
N LEU A 67 14.97 23.68 -12.59
CA LEU A 67 14.37 22.83 -13.63
C LEU A 67 14.06 23.64 -14.89
N GLY A 68 14.27 23.06 -16.07
CA GLY A 68 13.93 23.65 -17.36
C GLY A 68 13.39 22.62 -18.33
N ASP A 69 12.44 23.01 -19.18
CA ASP A 69 11.95 22.14 -20.24
C ASP A 69 12.88 22.09 -21.46
N ASN A 70 12.81 20.98 -22.19
CA ASN A 70 13.61 20.72 -23.39
C ASN A 70 13.31 21.64 -24.59
N ILE A 71 12.32 22.52 -24.50
CA ILE A 71 11.95 23.48 -25.57
C ILE A 71 12.20 24.94 -25.18
N ASN A 72 12.79 25.20 -24.01
CA ASN A 72 13.05 26.53 -23.46
C ASN A 72 11.79 27.43 -23.41
N ASP A 73 10.65 26.87 -23.04
CA ASP A 73 9.41 27.62 -22.85
C ASP A 73 9.18 27.93 -21.37
N ILE A 74 9.39 26.94 -20.49
CA ILE A 74 9.13 27.06 -19.05
C ILE A 74 10.35 26.62 -18.24
N ALA A 75 10.75 27.47 -17.29
CA ALA A 75 11.73 27.18 -16.25
C ALA A 75 11.11 27.32 -14.86
N PHE A 76 11.61 26.54 -13.90
CA PHE A 76 11.24 26.58 -12.50
C PHE A 76 12.45 26.84 -11.61
N GLN A 77 12.31 27.80 -10.70
CA GLN A 77 13.14 27.90 -9.49
C GLN A 77 12.32 27.31 -8.34
N VAL A 78 12.73 26.14 -7.86
CA VAL A 78 12.21 25.47 -6.68
C VAL A 78 12.87 26.09 -5.44
N THR A 79 12.06 26.55 -4.48
CA THR A 79 12.63 27.09 -3.23
C THR A 79 11.63 27.11 -2.08
N SER A 80 12.10 26.93 -0.85
CA SER A 80 11.29 27.19 0.35
C SER A 80 11.22 28.67 0.74
N THR A 81 12.09 29.51 0.16
CA THR A 81 12.23 30.93 0.55
C THR A 81 11.27 31.83 -0.22
N THR A 82 10.26 32.36 0.46
CA THR A 82 9.23 33.24 -0.11
C THR A 82 9.54 34.74 0.09
N THR A 83 10.80 35.18 0.11
CA THR A 83 11.15 36.60 0.29
C THR A 83 11.19 37.34 -1.05
N THR A 84 10.96 38.66 -1.05
CA THR A 84 11.09 39.47 -2.28
C THR A 84 12.54 39.52 -2.76
N LYS A 85 13.48 39.51 -1.80
CA LYS A 85 14.93 39.42 -2.05
C LYS A 85 15.26 38.20 -2.89
N LYS A 86 14.75 37.00 -2.54
CA LYS A 86 15.00 35.77 -3.30
C LYS A 86 14.49 35.87 -4.75
N VAL A 87 13.32 36.46 -4.97
CA VAL A 87 12.78 36.68 -6.33
C VAL A 87 13.68 37.62 -7.12
N LYS A 88 14.11 38.75 -6.54
CA LYS A 88 15.03 39.70 -7.19
C LYS A 88 16.38 39.07 -7.50
N GLU A 89 16.90 38.23 -6.61
CA GLU A 89 18.14 37.48 -6.83
C GLU A 89 18.02 36.51 -8.01
N THR A 90 16.90 35.78 -8.13
CA THR A 90 16.65 34.91 -9.29
C THR A 90 16.56 35.72 -10.58
N ILE A 91 15.85 36.85 -10.59
CA ILE A 91 15.79 37.73 -11.77
C ILE A 91 17.19 38.27 -12.13
N SER A 92 17.97 38.68 -11.15
CA SER A 92 19.31 39.25 -11.36
C SER A 92 20.32 38.23 -11.87
N LYS A 93 20.23 36.98 -11.41
CA LYS A 93 21.13 35.87 -11.81
C LYS A 93 20.70 35.15 -13.08
N TYR A 94 19.47 35.36 -13.54
CA TYR A 94 18.98 34.83 -14.81
C TYR A 94 19.83 35.37 -15.97
N LYS A 95 20.37 34.47 -16.81
CA LYS A 95 21.14 34.83 -18.01
C LYS A 95 20.26 34.77 -19.24
N ASP A 96 20.39 35.76 -20.12
CA ASP A 96 19.56 35.87 -21.33
C ASP A 96 19.74 34.67 -22.28
N GLU A 97 20.91 34.04 -22.24
CA GLU A 97 21.24 32.81 -22.98
C GLU A 97 20.33 31.62 -22.63
N TYR A 98 19.70 31.62 -21.45
CA TYR A 98 18.77 30.55 -21.06
C TYR A 98 17.50 30.54 -21.92
N ASN A 99 17.08 31.72 -22.42
CA ASN A 99 15.99 31.88 -23.39
C ASN A 99 14.62 31.26 -23.03
N PHE A 100 14.33 31.02 -21.74
CA PHE A 100 13.00 30.60 -21.29
C PHE A 100 11.99 31.73 -21.41
N LYS A 101 10.84 31.47 -22.03
CA LYS A 101 9.75 32.46 -22.15
C LYS A 101 9.07 32.75 -20.80
N LYS A 102 9.03 31.76 -19.91
CA LYS A 102 8.41 31.86 -18.59
C LYS A 102 9.31 31.28 -17.52
N VAL A 103 9.45 32.03 -16.42
CA VAL A 103 10.11 31.55 -15.20
C VAL A 103 9.08 31.50 -14.08
N ILE A 104 9.01 30.36 -13.40
CA ILE A 104 8.07 30.11 -12.30
C ILE A 104 8.85 29.93 -11.01
N MET A 105 8.58 30.76 -10.02
CA MET A 105 9.02 30.52 -8.64
C MET A 105 8.08 29.50 -8.01
N LEU A 106 8.53 28.26 -7.82
CA LEU A 106 7.75 27.18 -7.21
C LEU A 106 8.13 27.03 -5.74
N TYR A 107 7.24 27.50 -4.87
CA TYR A 107 7.48 27.53 -3.45
C TYR A 107 7.11 26.22 -2.75
N GLY A 108 8.05 25.68 -1.99
CA GLY A 108 7.88 24.48 -1.15
C GLY A 108 7.02 24.70 0.10
N VAL A 109 5.88 25.39 -0.06
CA VAL A 109 4.93 25.72 1.01
C VAL A 109 3.51 25.50 0.50
N ILE A 110 2.57 25.20 1.40
CA ILE A 110 1.15 25.04 1.01
C ILE A 110 0.58 26.35 0.49
N LYS A 111 0.90 27.47 1.14
CA LYS A 111 0.36 28.78 0.79
C LYS A 111 1.44 29.84 0.84
N LYS A 112 1.70 30.50 -0.29
CA LYS A 112 2.65 31.62 -0.35
C LYS A 112 2.06 32.89 0.30
N PRO A 113 2.90 33.79 0.83
CA PRO A 113 2.42 35.09 1.29
C PRO A 113 1.85 35.91 0.12
N LYS A 114 0.82 36.71 0.39
CA LYS A 114 0.31 37.69 -0.57
C LYS A 114 1.37 38.77 -0.76
N ARG A 115 1.75 39.04 -2.01
CA ARG A 115 2.65 40.15 -2.36
C ARG A 115 1.88 41.20 -3.16
N THR A 116 2.26 42.46 -2.93
CA THR A 116 1.78 43.63 -3.69
C THR A 116 2.85 44.19 -4.63
N THR A 117 4.10 43.74 -4.49
CA THR A 117 5.24 44.20 -5.30
C THR A 117 5.20 43.61 -6.71
N ASN A 118 5.42 44.45 -7.71
CA ASN A 118 5.64 44.05 -9.09
C ASN A 118 7.14 43.96 -9.41
N PHE A 119 7.54 43.06 -10.31
CA PHE A 119 8.92 42.82 -10.74
C PHE A 119 9.16 43.09 -12.23
N GLU A 120 8.16 43.61 -12.97
CA GLU A 120 8.28 43.87 -14.43
C GLU A 120 9.51 44.73 -14.79
N THR A 121 9.84 45.74 -13.97
CA THR A 121 11.00 46.62 -14.21
C THR A 121 12.31 45.85 -14.09
N GLU A 122 12.47 45.00 -13.06
CA GLU A 122 13.67 44.17 -12.86
C GLU A 122 13.80 43.07 -13.91
N ILE A 123 12.67 42.54 -14.39
CA ILE A 123 12.62 41.53 -15.45
C ILE A 123 13.02 42.16 -16.78
N ASN A 124 12.63 43.41 -17.03
CA ASN A 124 12.92 44.16 -18.25
C ASN A 124 12.53 43.39 -19.52
N GLY A 125 11.36 42.75 -19.51
CA GLY A 125 10.81 42.01 -20.65
C GLY A 125 11.52 40.71 -21.02
N ARG A 126 12.50 40.25 -20.22
CA ARG A 126 13.29 39.04 -20.53
C ARG A 126 12.47 37.75 -20.52
N PHE A 127 11.50 37.64 -19.62
CA PHE A 127 10.61 36.48 -19.48
C PHE A 127 9.35 36.86 -18.71
N LYS A 128 8.32 36.02 -18.74
CA LYS A 128 7.15 36.19 -17.86
C LYS A 128 7.42 35.52 -16.51
N LEU A 129 7.26 36.25 -15.40
CA LEU A 129 7.38 35.69 -14.05
C LEU A 129 6.03 35.23 -13.51
N GLU A 130 5.96 34.00 -12.99
CA GLU A 130 4.83 33.52 -12.18
C GLU A 130 5.33 32.97 -10.83
N GLU A 131 4.46 32.97 -9.83
CA GLU A 131 4.76 32.43 -8.50
C GLU A 131 3.72 31.36 -8.12
N TRP A 132 4.16 30.15 -7.84
CA TRP A 132 3.32 29.03 -7.46
C TRP A 132 3.64 28.58 -6.03
N ASP A 133 2.63 28.11 -5.32
CA ASP A 133 2.75 27.33 -4.09
C ASP A 133 2.21 25.92 -4.33
N PHE A 134 2.32 25.04 -3.33
CA PHE A 134 1.76 23.70 -3.46
C PHE A 134 0.24 23.72 -3.66
N SER A 135 -0.51 24.69 -3.10
CA SER A 135 -1.96 24.80 -3.39
C SER A 135 -2.21 24.98 -4.89
N LYS A 136 -1.44 25.84 -5.57
CA LYS A 136 -1.56 26.03 -7.03
C LYS A 136 -1.13 24.79 -7.81
N LEU A 137 -0.10 24.09 -7.36
CA LEU A 137 0.34 22.84 -7.97
C LEU A 137 -0.72 21.75 -7.83
N ILE A 138 -1.31 21.59 -6.65
CA ILE A 138 -2.42 20.65 -6.39
C ILE A 138 -3.62 20.96 -7.28
N GLU A 139 -3.98 22.23 -7.47
CA GLU A 139 -5.03 22.64 -8.40
C GLU A 139 -4.75 22.14 -9.83
N LYS A 140 -3.49 22.22 -10.28
CA LYS A 140 -3.09 21.69 -11.59
C LYS A 140 -3.20 20.18 -11.66
N ILE A 141 -2.72 19.48 -10.63
CA ILE A 141 -2.78 18.02 -10.54
C ILE A 141 -4.24 17.53 -10.60
N VAL A 142 -5.15 18.15 -9.86
CA VAL A 142 -6.57 17.74 -9.81
C VAL A 142 -7.28 17.91 -11.17
N ASN A 143 -6.78 18.79 -12.04
CA ASN A 143 -7.31 19.00 -13.38
C ASN A 143 -6.68 18.10 -14.46
N CYS A 144 -5.70 17.26 -14.10
CA CYS A 144 -5.12 16.25 -15.00
C CYS A 144 -6.09 15.07 -15.24
N LYS A 145 -5.77 14.22 -16.22
CA LYS A 145 -6.51 12.97 -16.47
C LYS A 145 -6.34 12.00 -15.30
N SER A 146 -7.28 11.08 -15.13
CA SER A 146 -7.27 10.17 -13.97
C SER A 146 -6.04 9.25 -13.91
N ASP A 147 -5.47 8.87 -15.05
CA ASP A 147 -4.23 8.09 -15.12
C ASP A 147 -3.00 8.90 -14.70
N GLU A 148 -2.93 10.18 -15.10
CA GLU A 148 -1.89 11.14 -14.70
C GLU A 148 -1.94 11.40 -13.19
N VAL A 149 -3.14 11.64 -12.63
CA VAL A 149 -3.34 11.81 -11.18
C VAL A 149 -2.87 10.59 -10.41
N ASN A 150 -3.14 9.38 -10.91
CA ASN A 150 -2.67 8.15 -10.28
C ASN A 150 -1.15 8.02 -10.29
N LYS A 151 -0.48 8.33 -11.42
CA LYS A 151 1.00 8.32 -11.48
C LYS A 151 1.63 9.29 -10.48
N ILE A 152 1.08 10.50 -10.37
CA ILE A 152 1.54 11.52 -9.40
C ILE A 152 1.33 11.05 -7.97
N LYS A 153 0.18 10.43 -7.68
CA LYS A 153 -0.09 9.84 -6.37
C LYS A 153 0.94 8.77 -6.00
N GLU A 154 1.29 7.87 -6.91
CA GLU A 154 2.30 6.83 -6.65
C GLU A 154 3.68 7.42 -6.36
N ILE A 155 4.12 8.45 -7.11
CA ILE A 155 5.37 9.17 -6.82
C ILE A 155 5.34 9.74 -5.39
N LEU A 156 4.26 10.43 -5.03
CA LEU A 156 4.11 11.03 -3.70
C LEU A 156 4.06 9.96 -2.58
N ILE A 157 3.45 8.81 -2.83
CA ILE A 157 3.47 7.70 -1.87
C ILE A 157 4.90 7.22 -1.66
N ASN A 158 5.65 6.97 -2.73
CA ASN A 158 6.97 6.37 -2.62
C ASN A 158 8.02 7.34 -2.05
N GLU A 159 7.98 8.60 -2.45
CA GLU A 159 9.05 9.58 -2.16
C GLU A 159 8.80 10.44 -0.92
N VAL A 160 7.53 10.59 -0.49
CA VAL A 160 7.12 11.52 0.58
C VAL A 160 6.42 10.83 1.73
N MET A 161 5.63 9.81 1.42
CA MET A 161 5.04 8.93 2.42
C MET A 161 5.72 7.57 2.34
N PRO A 162 7.08 7.51 2.36
CA PRO A 162 7.75 6.23 2.35
C PRO A 162 7.09 5.44 3.46
N PRO A 163 6.64 4.22 3.15
CA PRO A 163 5.71 3.54 4.01
C PRO A 163 6.30 3.56 5.42
N LEU A 164 5.48 3.96 6.41
CA LEU A 164 5.75 3.92 7.86
C LEU A 164 6.10 2.49 8.38
N LEU A 165 6.55 1.63 7.48
CA LEU A 165 6.68 0.19 7.52
C LEU A 165 8.14 -0.25 7.62
N SER A 166 9.13 0.64 7.58
CA SER A 166 10.54 0.22 7.60
C SER A 166 11.13 0.04 9.00
N GLU A 167 10.57 0.62 10.07
CA GLU A 167 11.22 0.54 11.39
C GLU A 167 10.80 -0.65 12.26
N ASN A 168 9.73 -1.40 11.96
CA ASN A 168 9.37 -2.64 12.71
C ASN A 168 8.30 -3.52 12.02
N LEU A 169 8.28 -3.64 10.69
CA LEU A 169 7.41 -4.65 10.08
C LEU A 169 8.01 -6.04 10.21
N LYS A 170 7.33 -6.86 11.01
CA LYS A 170 7.42 -8.31 10.91
C LYS A 170 7.20 -8.71 9.45
N LYS A 171 8.10 -9.53 8.91
CA LYS A 171 7.95 -10.06 7.55
C LYS A 171 6.70 -10.94 7.47
N GLU A 172 6.08 -11.04 6.30
CA GLU A 172 5.03 -12.03 6.09
C GLU A 172 5.55 -13.45 6.37
N ASP A 173 4.72 -14.29 7.01
CA ASP A 173 5.07 -15.70 7.17
C ASP A 173 4.83 -16.48 5.87
N ASN A 174 5.84 -16.52 5.02
CA ASN A 174 5.84 -17.31 3.79
C ASN A 174 6.57 -18.65 3.93
N SER A 175 6.92 -19.05 5.16
CA SER A 175 7.76 -20.24 5.41
C SER A 175 7.09 -21.56 5.01
N ALA A 176 5.76 -21.61 5.03
CA ALA A 176 4.97 -22.81 4.74
C ALA A 176 4.32 -22.84 3.34
N THR A 177 4.58 -21.84 2.49
CA THR A 177 3.97 -21.78 1.15
C THR A 177 4.38 -22.99 0.28
N LYS A 178 5.63 -23.43 0.40
CA LYS A 178 6.14 -24.57 -0.37
C LYS A 178 5.46 -25.88 0.06
N ASP A 179 5.28 -26.07 1.36
CA ASP A 179 4.67 -27.26 1.91
C ASP A 179 3.17 -27.34 1.52
N TRP A 180 2.48 -26.20 1.51
CA TRP A 180 1.13 -26.09 0.94
C TRP A 180 1.07 -26.55 -0.52
N GLY A 181 2.02 -26.12 -1.35
CA GLY A 181 2.06 -26.48 -2.77
C GLY A 181 2.36 -27.95 -3.04
N ASN A 182 2.96 -28.66 -2.07
CA ASN A 182 3.26 -30.09 -2.17
C ASN A 182 2.18 -30.97 -1.51
N LEU A 183 1.17 -30.37 -0.88
CA LEU A 183 0.14 -31.09 -0.16
C LEU A 183 -0.85 -31.73 -1.14
N GLU A 184 -0.90 -33.06 -1.19
CA GLU A 184 -1.84 -33.81 -2.03
C GLU A 184 -3.13 -34.12 -1.28
N GLN A 185 -4.28 -33.94 -1.93
CA GLN A 185 -5.58 -34.25 -1.34
C GLN A 185 -5.78 -35.77 -1.20
N LYS A 186 -5.93 -36.25 0.04
CA LYS A 186 -6.18 -37.66 0.37
C LYS A 186 -7.66 -38.01 0.55
N ASP A 187 -8.46 -37.11 1.11
CA ASP A 187 -9.89 -37.33 1.39
C ASP A 187 -10.77 -36.65 0.34
N LEU A 188 -11.23 -37.41 -0.66
CA LEU A 188 -11.99 -36.89 -1.81
C LEU A 188 -13.45 -36.52 -1.49
N ARG A 189 -13.90 -36.64 -0.23
CA ARG A 189 -15.27 -36.28 0.16
C ARG A 189 -15.41 -34.76 0.26
N ASN A 190 -16.54 -34.25 -0.22
CA ASN A 190 -16.90 -32.86 0.04
C ASN A 190 -17.39 -32.67 1.49
N PHE A 191 -17.59 -31.41 1.90
CA PHE A 191 -18.02 -31.08 3.26
C PHE A 191 -19.32 -31.80 3.68
N LYS A 192 -20.29 -31.92 2.77
CA LYS A 192 -21.58 -32.57 3.02
C LYS A 192 -21.39 -34.06 3.27
N ASP A 193 -20.65 -34.75 2.41
CA ASP A 193 -20.40 -36.18 2.51
C ASP A 193 -19.65 -36.52 3.81
N LYS A 194 -18.67 -35.69 4.19
CA LYS A 194 -17.95 -35.82 5.48
C LYS A 194 -18.87 -35.76 6.68
N LEU A 195 -19.83 -34.81 6.69
CA LEU A 195 -20.80 -34.69 7.77
C LEU A 195 -21.76 -35.88 7.82
N GLN A 196 -22.22 -36.36 6.66
CA GLN A 196 -23.17 -37.46 6.59
C GLN A 196 -22.54 -38.80 6.98
N ASP A 197 -21.26 -39.01 6.66
CA ASP A 197 -20.51 -40.21 7.05
C ASP A 197 -20.40 -40.36 8.57
N VAL A 198 -20.22 -39.25 9.29
CA VAL A 198 -20.14 -39.26 10.77
C VAL A 198 -21.48 -39.04 11.45
N ASN A 199 -22.51 -38.57 10.74
CA ASN A 199 -23.86 -38.37 11.27
C ASN A 199 -24.93 -38.45 10.17
N LEU A 200 -25.50 -39.64 10.00
CA LEU A 200 -26.54 -39.90 8.99
C LEU A 200 -27.82 -39.08 9.21
N ASN A 201 -28.08 -38.65 10.45
CA ASN A 201 -29.30 -37.94 10.84
C ASN A 201 -29.09 -36.43 10.99
N ILE A 202 -27.97 -35.89 10.49
CA ILE A 202 -27.71 -34.46 10.55
C ILE A 202 -28.78 -33.69 9.77
N ARG A 203 -29.30 -32.61 10.35
CA ARG A 203 -30.32 -31.79 9.69
C ARG A 203 -29.73 -31.13 8.46
N GLU A 204 -30.44 -31.18 7.33
CA GLU A 204 -30.01 -30.53 6.08
C GLU A 204 -29.73 -29.02 6.28
N ALA A 205 -30.56 -28.33 7.07
CA ALA A 205 -30.35 -26.92 7.41
C ALA A 205 -29.00 -26.64 8.11
N ARG A 206 -28.44 -27.62 8.82
CA ARG A 206 -27.10 -27.52 9.45
C ARG A 206 -26.00 -27.67 8.42
N ILE A 207 -26.15 -28.61 7.47
CA ILE A 207 -25.22 -28.77 6.35
C ILE A 207 -25.17 -27.46 5.55
N GLU A 208 -26.34 -26.93 5.16
CA GLU A 208 -26.43 -25.69 4.39
C GLU A 208 -25.80 -24.49 5.11
N MET A 209 -25.94 -24.43 6.44
CA MET A 209 -25.30 -23.38 7.26
C MET A 209 -23.77 -23.41 7.08
N TYR A 210 -23.14 -24.58 7.19
CA TYR A 210 -21.69 -24.70 7.01
C TYR A 210 -21.25 -24.45 5.56
N CYS A 211 -22.03 -24.88 4.57
CA CYS A 211 -21.76 -24.57 3.16
C CYS A 211 -21.76 -23.05 2.92
N ARG A 212 -22.73 -22.32 3.47
CA ARG A 212 -22.77 -20.85 3.39
C ARG A 212 -21.59 -20.18 4.08
N GLU A 213 -21.20 -20.66 5.26
CA GLU A 213 -20.02 -20.14 5.96
C GLU A 213 -18.73 -20.36 5.16
N THR A 214 -18.59 -21.52 4.51
CA THR A 214 -17.44 -21.84 3.67
C THR A 214 -17.34 -20.93 2.45
N ILE A 215 -18.46 -20.70 1.75
CA ILE A 215 -18.52 -19.79 0.60
C ILE A 215 -18.16 -18.36 1.02
N SER A 216 -18.75 -17.88 2.11
CA SER A 216 -18.44 -16.56 2.69
C SER A 216 -16.96 -16.45 3.06
N GLY A 217 -16.40 -17.49 3.67
CA GLY A 217 -14.98 -17.60 3.96
C GLY A 217 -14.08 -17.51 2.73
N LYS A 218 -14.37 -18.26 1.67
CA LYS A 218 -13.60 -18.22 0.42
C LYS A 218 -13.60 -16.82 -0.20
N VAL A 219 -14.75 -16.13 -0.21
CA VAL A 219 -14.84 -14.74 -0.68
C VAL A 219 -14.02 -13.80 0.19
N GLU A 220 -14.10 -13.92 1.52
CA GLU A 220 -13.31 -13.08 2.44
C GLU A 220 -11.81 -13.29 2.27
N LEU A 221 -11.38 -14.56 2.12
CA LEU A 221 -9.98 -14.93 1.93
C LEU A 221 -9.41 -14.46 0.59
N SER A 222 -10.26 -14.30 -0.45
CA SER A 222 -9.84 -13.80 -1.77
C SER A 222 -9.40 -12.33 -1.77
N ASN A 223 -9.64 -11.59 -0.68
CA ASN A 223 -9.15 -10.21 -0.52
C ASN A 223 -7.66 -10.14 -0.16
N TYR A 224 -7.02 -11.28 0.11
CA TYR A 224 -5.63 -11.36 0.53
C TYR A 224 -4.78 -12.08 -0.52
N SER A 225 -3.45 -11.92 -0.45
CA SER A 225 -2.55 -12.56 -1.40
C SER A 225 -2.57 -14.08 -1.26
N ASP A 226 -2.62 -14.79 -2.40
CA ASP A 226 -2.63 -16.25 -2.44
C ASP A 226 -1.44 -16.87 -1.69
N ARG A 227 -0.28 -16.21 -1.77
CA ARG A 227 0.95 -16.66 -1.12
C ARG A 227 0.82 -16.71 0.40
N THR A 228 0.32 -15.61 0.99
CA THR A 228 0.15 -15.47 2.44
C THR A 228 -0.97 -16.37 2.95
N ILE A 229 -2.07 -16.48 2.20
CA ILE A 229 -3.16 -17.41 2.53
C ILE A 229 -2.69 -18.87 2.46
N SER A 230 -1.88 -19.24 1.47
CA SER A 230 -1.36 -20.62 1.33
C SER A 230 -0.52 -21.04 2.53
N ALA A 231 0.43 -20.20 2.96
CA ALA A 231 1.24 -20.48 4.14
C ALA A 231 0.38 -20.57 5.42
N MET A 232 -0.59 -19.67 5.56
CA MET A 232 -1.50 -19.68 6.70
C MET A 232 -2.40 -20.92 6.71
N LYS A 233 -2.94 -21.33 5.56
CA LYS A 233 -3.71 -22.57 5.40
C LYS A 233 -2.90 -23.80 5.82
N TYR A 234 -1.64 -23.91 5.41
CA TYR A 234 -0.79 -25.02 5.82
C TYR A 234 -0.55 -25.06 7.34
N ARG A 235 -0.28 -23.92 7.97
CA ARG A 235 -0.11 -23.84 9.43
C ARG A 235 -1.36 -24.27 10.19
N VAL A 236 -2.53 -23.82 9.71
CA VAL A 236 -3.81 -24.25 10.29
C VAL A 236 -4.07 -25.72 10.02
N PHE A 237 -3.71 -26.23 8.85
CA PHE A 237 -3.80 -27.65 8.51
C PHE A 237 -2.96 -28.52 9.46
N GLU A 238 -1.67 -28.22 9.66
CA GLU A 238 -0.79 -29.02 10.54
C GLU A 238 -1.36 -29.15 11.95
N ILE A 239 -1.81 -28.05 12.54
CA ILE A 239 -2.38 -28.09 13.89
C ILE A 239 -3.70 -28.86 13.93
N CYS A 240 -4.56 -28.71 12.93
CA CYS A 240 -5.80 -29.46 12.87
C CYS A 240 -5.60 -30.96 12.63
N GLN A 241 -4.52 -31.36 11.94
CA GLN A 241 -4.16 -32.76 11.75
C GLN A 241 -3.76 -33.43 13.08
N ASN A 242 -2.96 -32.73 13.90
CA ASN A 242 -2.64 -33.21 15.25
C ASN A 242 -3.91 -33.38 16.10
N GLU A 243 -4.78 -32.37 16.09
CA GLU A 243 -6.04 -32.41 16.84
C GLU A 243 -7.02 -33.47 16.31
N LEU A 244 -7.02 -33.76 15.01
CA LEU A 244 -7.81 -34.84 14.44
C LEU A 244 -7.28 -36.20 14.89
N LEU A 245 -5.96 -36.38 14.91
CA LEU A 245 -5.32 -37.61 15.37
C LEU A 245 -5.67 -37.89 16.84
N ASP A 246 -5.48 -36.90 17.71
CA ASP A 246 -5.81 -37.00 19.13
C ASP A 246 -7.31 -37.29 19.33
N PHE A 247 -8.18 -36.61 18.57
CA PHE A 247 -9.62 -36.87 18.60
C PHE A 247 -9.96 -38.30 18.21
N CYS A 248 -9.34 -38.86 17.17
CA CYS A 248 -9.59 -40.24 16.73
C CYS A 248 -9.07 -41.29 17.73
N ASP A 249 -7.93 -41.01 18.39
CA ASP A 249 -7.40 -41.89 19.43
C ASP A 249 -8.31 -41.95 20.67
N GLU A 250 -8.84 -40.81 21.08
CA GLU A 250 -9.74 -40.68 22.24
C GLU A 250 -11.19 -41.13 21.93
N ASN A 251 -11.66 -40.87 20.72
CA ASN A 251 -13.05 -41.09 20.34
C ASN A 251 -13.23 -42.33 19.47
N LYS A 252 -13.63 -43.43 20.13
CA LYS A 252 -13.97 -44.71 19.47
C LYS A 252 -15.34 -44.73 18.77
N LYS A 253 -16.11 -43.63 18.79
CA LYS A 253 -17.47 -43.59 18.22
C LYS A 253 -17.40 -43.42 16.70
N THR A 254 -18.18 -44.24 16.00
CA THR A 254 -18.40 -44.08 14.55
C THR A 254 -19.43 -43.01 14.22
N GLU A 255 -20.40 -42.77 15.11
CA GLU A 255 -21.44 -41.74 14.94
C GLU A 255 -21.23 -40.58 15.91
N LEU A 256 -21.05 -39.39 15.36
CA LEU A 256 -20.82 -38.14 16.06
C LEU A 256 -22.12 -37.36 16.20
N THR A 257 -22.38 -36.82 17.39
CA THR A 257 -23.51 -35.89 17.57
C THR A 257 -23.20 -34.52 16.94
N PRO A 258 -24.21 -33.69 16.64
CA PRO A 258 -23.97 -32.31 16.19
C PRO A 258 -23.14 -31.49 17.18
N LYS A 259 -23.18 -31.86 18.47
CA LYS A 259 -22.34 -31.24 19.50
C LYS A 259 -20.88 -31.66 19.37
N ASP A 260 -20.61 -32.93 19.09
CA ASP A 260 -19.25 -33.44 18.89
C ASP A 260 -18.59 -32.79 17.67
N ILE A 261 -19.31 -32.70 16.55
CA ILE A 261 -18.85 -32.02 15.33
C ILE A 261 -18.52 -30.54 15.61
N ASN A 262 -19.43 -29.84 16.29
CA ASN A 262 -19.21 -28.42 16.61
C ASN A 262 -18.05 -28.21 17.60
N ASN A 263 -17.88 -29.11 18.57
CA ASN A 263 -16.76 -29.08 19.50
C ASN A 263 -15.43 -29.27 18.77
N LEU A 264 -15.36 -30.19 17.80
CA LEU A 264 -14.16 -30.44 17.01
C LEU A 264 -13.78 -29.23 16.15
N ILE A 265 -14.76 -28.62 15.45
CA ILE A 265 -14.53 -27.38 14.69
C ILE A 265 -14.07 -26.24 15.61
N THR A 266 -14.65 -26.14 16.80
CA THR A 266 -14.27 -25.14 17.80
C THR A 266 -12.82 -25.36 18.26
N LYS A 267 -12.46 -26.62 18.55
CA LYS A 267 -11.11 -27.01 18.96
C LYS A 267 -10.07 -26.67 17.88
N TYR A 268 -10.32 -27.04 16.62
CA TYR A 268 -9.50 -26.63 15.48
C TYR A 268 -9.30 -25.12 15.40
N THR A 269 -10.37 -24.35 15.56
CA THR A 269 -10.32 -22.89 15.50
C THR A 269 -9.51 -22.29 16.65
N GLU A 270 -9.65 -22.84 17.86
CA GLU A 270 -8.94 -22.36 19.04
C GLU A 270 -7.44 -22.63 18.97
N GLU A 271 -7.04 -23.82 18.53
CA GLU A 271 -5.62 -24.15 18.40
C GLU A 271 -4.97 -23.42 17.22
N ALA A 272 -5.68 -23.27 16.10
CA ALA A 272 -5.29 -22.39 15.01
C ALA A 272 -5.06 -20.95 15.49
N TYR A 273 -5.94 -20.42 16.34
CA TYR A 273 -5.78 -19.09 16.94
C TYR A 273 -4.50 -18.99 17.77
N LYS A 274 -4.22 -19.95 18.65
CA LYS A 274 -3.02 -19.92 19.49
C LYS A 274 -1.74 -19.94 18.64
N VAL A 275 -1.67 -20.82 17.63
CA VAL A 275 -0.49 -20.94 16.76
C VAL A 275 -0.26 -19.64 15.98
N ILE A 276 -1.32 -19.08 15.39
CA ILE A 276 -1.21 -17.84 14.62
C ILE A 276 -0.89 -16.65 15.53
N GLU A 277 -1.47 -16.57 16.73
CA GLU A 277 -1.17 -15.52 17.70
C GLU A 277 0.28 -15.55 18.16
N GLU A 278 0.83 -16.75 18.41
CA GLU A 278 2.24 -16.93 18.77
C GLU A 278 3.15 -16.52 17.62
N ARG A 279 2.90 -17.02 16.41
CA ARG A 279 3.71 -16.66 15.23
C ARG A 279 3.58 -15.20 14.84
N ALA A 280 2.44 -14.56 15.13
CA ALA A 280 2.26 -13.13 14.93
C ALA A 280 3.18 -12.28 15.82
N LYS A 281 3.91 -12.87 16.78
CA LYS A 281 5.00 -12.20 17.51
C LYS A 281 6.24 -11.94 16.64
N ASP A 282 6.48 -12.77 15.62
CA ASP A 282 7.65 -12.68 14.75
C ASP A 282 7.30 -12.31 13.31
N TYR A 283 6.07 -12.65 12.88
CA TYR A 283 5.59 -12.47 11.51
C TYR A 283 4.35 -11.58 11.43
N SER A 284 4.14 -10.98 10.26
CA SER A 284 2.91 -10.28 9.93
C SER A 284 1.91 -11.28 9.36
N TYR A 285 0.69 -11.27 9.90
CA TYR A 285 -0.45 -12.01 9.39
C TYR A 285 -1.57 -11.05 8.99
N PRO A 286 -2.29 -11.35 7.89
CA PRO A 286 -3.35 -10.48 7.38
C PRO A 286 -4.53 -10.35 8.36
N PHE A 287 -4.76 -11.38 9.18
CA PHE A 287 -5.76 -11.40 10.23
C PHE A 287 -5.38 -12.45 11.28
N LYS A 288 -5.94 -12.30 12.48
CA LYS A 288 -5.81 -13.25 13.59
C LYS A 288 -7.11 -13.45 14.37
N ASN A 289 -8.23 -12.88 13.90
CA ASN A 289 -9.49 -13.00 14.61
C ASN A 289 -10.03 -14.43 14.47
N LYS A 290 -10.68 -14.93 15.52
CA LYS A 290 -11.19 -16.31 15.57
C LYS A 290 -12.22 -16.62 14.49
N GLU A 291 -13.02 -15.64 14.06
CA GLU A 291 -14.06 -15.84 13.05
C GLU A 291 -13.46 -16.14 11.67
N THR A 292 -12.47 -15.36 11.23
CA THR A 292 -11.78 -15.60 9.96
C THR A 292 -10.93 -16.88 10.03
N LEU A 293 -10.35 -17.22 11.18
CA LEU A 293 -9.67 -18.51 11.38
C LEU A 293 -10.63 -19.70 11.28
N LYS A 294 -11.83 -19.59 11.85
CA LYS A 294 -12.88 -20.60 11.66
C LYS A 294 -13.21 -20.78 10.18
N LYS A 295 -13.26 -19.69 9.41
CA LYS A 295 -13.49 -19.75 7.95
C LYS A 295 -12.36 -20.46 7.21
N ILE A 296 -11.09 -20.33 7.63
CA ILE A 296 -9.99 -21.16 7.12
C ILE A 296 -10.21 -22.64 7.45
N VAL A 297 -10.54 -22.97 8.69
CA VAL A 297 -10.80 -24.36 9.11
C VAL A 297 -11.90 -24.99 8.26
N LEU A 298 -13.02 -24.28 8.07
CA LEU A 298 -14.12 -24.75 7.22
C LEU A 298 -13.69 -24.90 5.76
N ALA A 299 -12.89 -23.96 5.23
CA ALA A 299 -12.34 -24.08 3.88
C ALA A 299 -11.42 -25.30 3.74
N LEU A 300 -10.61 -25.63 4.75
CA LEU A 300 -9.74 -26.81 4.73
C LEU A 300 -10.55 -28.12 4.80
N ILE A 301 -11.67 -28.15 5.55
CA ILE A 301 -12.57 -29.30 5.55
C ILE A 301 -13.23 -29.48 4.18
N ASP A 302 -13.68 -28.38 3.56
CA ASP A 302 -14.30 -28.41 2.22
C ASP A 302 -13.29 -28.74 1.11
N GLU A 303 -12.06 -28.22 1.21
CA GLU A 303 -10.96 -28.44 0.25
C GLU A 303 -10.22 -29.77 0.48
N CYS A 304 -10.88 -30.74 1.11
CA CYS A 304 -10.40 -32.13 1.24
C CYS A 304 -9.25 -32.37 2.22
N TYR A 305 -8.75 -31.34 2.93
CA TYR A 305 -7.55 -31.44 3.78
C TYR A 305 -7.81 -31.85 5.25
N ILE A 306 -9.02 -31.62 5.78
CA ILE A 306 -9.39 -32.00 7.15
C ILE A 306 -10.75 -32.74 7.12
N SER A 307 -11.01 -33.62 8.08
CA SER A 307 -12.29 -34.33 8.25
C SER A 307 -12.73 -34.36 9.71
N PHE A 308 -13.74 -35.17 10.01
CA PHE A 308 -14.25 -35.48 11.35
C PHE A 308 -13.97 -36.94 11.76
N ASP A 309 -13.16 -37.67 10.97
CA ASP A 309 -12.86 -39.09 11.11
C ASP A 309 -11.46 -39.44 10.56
N GLU A 310 -11.02 -40.69 10.78
CA GLU A 310 -9.69 -41.20 10.43
C GLU A 310 -9.35 -41.07 8.93
N LYS A 311 -10.36 -41.03 8.05
CA LYS A 311 -10.16 -40.89 6.59
C LYS A 311 -9.52 -39.54 6.22
N GLY A 312 -9.65 -38.53 7.09
CA GLY A 312 -9.03 -37.22 6.91
C GLY A 312 -7.66 -37.06 7.54
N ILE A 313 -7.03 -38.14 8.03
CA ILE A 313 -5.68 -38.11 8.61
C ILE A 313 -4.62 -38.17 7.50
N TYR A 314 -3.71 -37.20 7.51
CA TYR A 314 -2.64 -37.07 6.54
C TYR A 314 -1.32 -37.51 7.17
N ILE A 315 -0.91 -38.75 6.88
CA ILE A 315 0.38 -39.36 7.29
C ILE A 315 1.51 -39.02 6.32
#